data_AF-A0A5S4TJS4-F1
#
_entry.id   AF-A0A5S4TJS4-F1
#
_cell.length_a   1.000
_cell.length_b   1.000
_cell.length_c   1.000
_cell.angle_alpha   90.00
_cell.angle_beta   90.00
_cell.angle_gamma   90.00
#
_symmetry.space_group_name_H-M   'P 1'
#
loop_
_entity.id
_entity.type
_entity.pdbx_description
1 polymer ?
#
loop_
_entity_poly.entity_id
_entity_poly.type
_entity_poly.pdbx_seq_one_letter_code
_entity_poly.pdbx_strand_id
1 'polypeptide(L)' 'MLTYDEFKQAIDDGYIVGDTVMIVRKNGQIFDYVLPHEEARNGEVVTEEKVEEVMVELDYIK' A
#
# COMPACT_ATOMS: atom_id res chain seq x y z
N MET A 1 -8.41 6.08 -0.04
CA MET A 1 -8.19 5.29 -1.27
C MET A 1 -6.87 5.77 -1.76
N LEU A 2 -5.91 4.86 -1.80
CA LEU A 2 -4.56 5.13 -2.21
C LEU A 2 -4.52 5.23 -3.74
N THR A 3 -3.75 6.17 -4.26
CA THR A 3 -3.54 6.31 -5.70
C THR A 3 -2.19 5.74 -6.13
N TYR A 4 -2.06 5.46 -7.43
CA TYR A 4 -0.80 5.04 -8.03
C TYR A 4 0.32 6.07 -7.78
N ASP A 5 0.04 7.36 -7.96
CA ASP A 5 1.06 8.41 -7.84
C ASP A 5 1.53 8.58 -6.38
N GLU A 6 0.62 8.53 -5.41
CA GLU A 6 0.96 8.58 -3.98
C GLU A 6 1.84 7.37 -3.58
N PHE A 7 1.46 6.17 -4.00
CA PHE A 7 2.20 4.96 -3.67
C PHE A 7 3.58 4.94 -4.37
N LYS A 8 3.63 5.37 -5.63
CA LYS A 8 4.88 5.52 -6.38
C LYS A 8 5.81 6.52 -5.71
N GLN A 9 5.31 7.66 -5.26
CA GLN A 9 6.11 8.66 -4.58
C GLN A 9 6.71 8.09 -3.28
N ALA A 10 5.95 7.32 -2.50
CA ALA A 10 6.47 6.70 -1.27
C ALA A 10 7.62 5.71 -1.53
N ILE A 11 7.59 5.00 -2.66
CA ILE A 11 8.69 4.13 -3.12
C ILE A 11 9.88 4.99 -3.56
N ASP A 12 9.65 5.99 -4.42
CA ASP A 12 10.71 6.83 -4.98
C ASP A 12 11.43 7.66 -3.89
N ASP A 13 10.71 8.11 -2.86
CA ASP A 13 11.24 8.82 -1.69
C ASP A 13 11.89 7.87 -0.65
N GLY A 14 11.83 6.56 -0.86
CA GLY A 14 12.48 5.56 -0.02
C GLY A 14 11.79 5.27 1.31
N TYR A 15 10.49 5.56 1.44
CA TYR A 15 9.70 5.13 2.60
C TYR A 15 9.37 3.64 2.51
N ILE A 16 9.20 3.12 1.30
CA ILE A 16 8.98 1.69 1.01
C ILE A 16 10.22 1.14 0.32
N VAL A 17 10.97 0.30 1.03
CA VAL A 17 12.30 -0.19 0.60
C VAL A 17 12.38 -1.71 0.39
N GLY A 18 11.33 -2.45 0.73
CA GLY A 18 11.26 -3.91 0.59
C GLY A 18 10.46 -4.37 -0.62
N ASP A 19 10.51 -5.67 -0.90
CA ASP A 19 9.70 -6.30 -1.95
C ASP A 19 8.21 -6.36 -1.56
N THR A 20 7.91 -6.27 -0.25
CA THR A 20 6.57 -6.30 0.32
C THR A 20 6.27 -5.04 1.13
N VAL A 21 4.98 -4.75 1.26
CA VAL A 21 4.44 -3.67 2.07
C VAL A 21 3.14 -4.12 2.74
N MET A 22 2.84 -3.57 3.91
CA MET A 22 1.57 -3.78 4.59
C MET A 22 0.49 -2.90 3.94
N ILE A 23 -0.58 -3.52 3.43
CA ILE A 23 -1.68 -2.86 2.74
C ILE A 23 -2.95 -2.94 3.58
N VAL A 24 -3.63 -1.81 3.72
CA VAL A 24 -4.98 -1.73 4.30
C VAL A 24 -6.00 -1.87 3.18
N ARG A 25 -6.88 -2.86 3.25
CA ARG A 25 -7.99 -3.02 2.30
C ARG A 25 -9.34 -2.66 2.93
N LYS A 26 -10.18 -1.96 2.16
CA LYS A 26 -11.60 -1.71 2.51
C LYS A 26 -12.48 -2.16 1.37
N ASN A 27 -13.41 -3.07 1.65
CA ASN A 27 -14.29 -3.68 0.64
C ASN A 27 -13.51 -4.27 -0.56
N GLY A 28 -12.35 -4.89 -0.28
CA GLY A 28 -11.47 -5.48 -1.29
C GLY A 28 -10.56 -4.49 -2.02
N GLN A 29 -10.76 -3.18 -1.87
CA GLN A 29 -9.96 -2.15 -2.54
C GLN A 29 -8.79 -1.70 -1.68
N ILE A 30 -7.66 -1.37 -2.32
CA ILE A 30 -6.49 -0.76 -1.68
C ILE A 30 -6.90 0.61 -1.11
N PHE A 31 -6.89 0.71 0.21
CA PHE A 31 -7.29 1.93 0.91
C PHE A 31 -6.10 2.79 1.30
N ASP A 32 -5.04 2.16 1.82
CA ASP A 32 -3.82 2.78 2.35
C ASP A 32 -2.68 1.73 2.49
N TYR A 33 -1.48 2.16 2.88
CA TYR A 33 -0.37 1.30 3.31
C TYR A 33 0.07 1.64 4.75
N VAL A 34 0.85 0.75 5.38
CA VAL A 34 1.41 0.96 6.72
C VAL A 34 2.93 0.85 6.64
N LEU A 35 3.64 1.89 7.05
CA LEU A 35 5.10 1.88 7.09
C LEU A 35 5.63 1.04 8.27
N PRO A 36 6.89 0.57 8.22
CA PRO A 36 7.46 -0.28 9.28
C PRO A 36 7.46 0.32 10.69
N HIS A 37 7.34 1.65 10.81
CA HIS A 37 7.31 2.38 12.08
C HIS A 37 5.90 2.84 12.47
N GLU A 38 4.88 2.45 11.71
CA GLU A 38 3.48 2.75 11.95
C GLU A 38 2.74 1.52 12.46
N GLU A 39 1.68 1.75 13.24
CA GLU A 39 0.77 0.71 13.67
C GLU A 39 -0.53 0.78 12.87
N ALA A 40 -1.04 -0.39 12.46
CA ALA A 40 -2.37 -0.50 11.89
C ALA A 40 -3.44 -0.02 12.89
N ARG A 41 -4.47 0.67 12.42
CA ARG A 41 -5.53 1.14 13.32
C ARG A 41 -6.46 -0.02 13.68
N ASN A 42 -7.07 0.08 14.86
CA ASN A 42 -7.95 -0.98 15.36
C ASN A 42 -9.12 -1.24 14.39
N GLY A 43 -9.28 -2.49 13.96
CA GLY A 43 -10.30 -2.91 13.00
C GLY A 43 -9.90 -2.82 11.53
N GLU A 44 -8.68 -2.36 11.20
CA GLU A 44 -8.16 -2.44 9.83
C GLU A 44 -7.69 -3.86 9.52
N VAL A 45 -8.11 -4.37 8.36
CA VAL A 45 -7.56 -5.61 7.80
C VAL A 45 -6.31 -5.24 7.03
N VAL A 46 -5.18 -5.75 7.49
CA VAL A 46 -3.87 -5.48 6.89
C VAL A 46 -3.27 -6.77 6.37
N THR A 47 -2.78 -6.72 5.13
CA THR A 47 -2.14 -7.84 4.43
C THR A 47 -0.75 -7.43 3.98
N GLU A 48 0.22 -8.34 4.13
CA GLU A 48 1.53 -8.15 3.50
C GLU A 48 1.41 -8.53 2.03
N GLU A 49 1.67 -7.58 1.14
CA GLU A 49 1.50 -7.73 -0.30
C GLU A 49 2.76 -7.27 -1.03
N LYS A 50 3.02 -7.83 -2.21
CA LYS A 50 4.16 -7.41 -3.01
C LYS A 50 3.95 -6.02 -3.57
N VAL A 51 4.99 -5.19 -3.49
CA VAL A 51 4.98 -3.83 -4.04
C VAL A 51 4.66 -3.84 -5.53
N GLU A 52 5.21 -4.79 -6.30
CA GLU A 52 4.93 -4.93 -7.74
C GLU A 52 3.45 -5.20 -8.04
N GLU A 53 2.78 -6.05 -7.25
CA GLU A 53 1.38 -6.44 -7.46
C GLU A 53 0.44 -5.28 -7.11
N VAL A 54 0.75 -4.53 -6.03
CA VAL A 54 0.03 -3.32 -5.62
C VAL A 54 0.14 -2.22 -6.68
N MET A 55 1.34 -1.99 -7.23
CA MET A 55 1.56 -1.01 -8.31
C MET A 55 0.71 -1.34 -9.55
N VAL A 56 0.65 -2.62 -9.92
CA VAL A 56 -0.15 -3.09 -11.05
C VAL A 56 -1.65 -2.88 -10.79
N GLU A 57 -2.15 -3.25 -9.61
CA GLU A 57 -3.56 -3.03 -9.24
C GLU A 57 -3.92 -1.54 -9.29
N LEU A 58 -3.10 -0.66 -8.71
CA LEU A 58 -3.35 0.79 -8.70
C LEU A 58 -3.29 1.43 -10.09
N ASP A 59 -2.50 0.90 -11.03
CA ASP A 59 -2.44 1.38 -12.40
C ASP A 59 -3.71 1.02 -13.20
N TYR A 60 -4.30 -0.14 -12.93
CA TYR A 60 -5.53 -0.60 -13.61
C TYR A 60 -6.82 0.11 -13.18
N ILE A 61 -6.82 0.77 -12.00
CA ILE A 61 -8.02 1.40 -11.42
C ILE A 61 -7.97 2.94 -11.52
N LYS A 62 -7.06 3.51 -12.33
CA LYS A 62 -6.96 4.95 -12.58
C LYS A 62 -8.27 5.60 -13.03
#